data_AF-A0A218VX39-F1
#
_entry.id   AF-A0A218VX39-F1
#
_cell.length_a   1.000
_cell.length_b   1.000
_cell.length_c   1.000
_cell.angle_alpha   90.00
_cell.angle_beta   90.00
_cell.angle_gamma   90.00
#
_symmetry.space_group_name_H-M   'P 1'
#
loop_
_entity.id
_entity.type
_entity.pdbx_description
1 polymer ?
#
loop_
_entity_poly.entity_id
_entity_poly.type
_entity_poly.pdbx_seq_one_letter_code
_entity_poly.pdbx_strand_id
1 'polypeptide(L)'
;MEGRSEMASVPMGSKQSKLKRSFRRALHPLLSTCSMEAICKAFPGFSKDEQKYLHRLFIKVITSLHGHIEEVFESLCDEMQVGTCLDIVEELIEEQSLDILSDKSNVLDTAEDLLAAKNNEIQSLLAELNAVEERNRATRARIELLKERQEDFAAVVTAMEKARH
;
A
#
# COMPACT_ATOMS: atom_id res chain seq x y z
N MET A 1 8.79 16.97 13.63
CA MET A 1 8.21 15.92 14.49
C MET A 1 7.30 15.10 13.60
N GLU A 2 7.89 14.11 12.96
CA GLU A 2 7.25 13.30 11.92
C GLU A 2 6.71 12.04 12.60
N GLY A 3 5.41 11.79 12.43
CA GLY A 3 4.74 10.64 13.00
C GLY A 3 5.27 9.37 12.36
N ARG A 4 6.07 8.62 13.11
CA ARG A 4 6.32 7.20 12.82
C ARG A 4 5.02 6.46 13.04
N SER A 5 4.37 6.09 11.94
CA SER A 5 3.38 5.02 11.96
C SER A 5 4.17 3.72 12.17
N GLU A 6 4.24 3.28 13.42
CA GLU A 6 4.65 1.93 13.77
C GLU A 6 3.69 0.96 13.07
N MET A 7 4.14 0.34 11.98
CA MET A 7 3.53 -0.89 11.49
C MET A 7 3.82 -1.96 12.54
N ALA A 8 2.97 -2.02 13.56
CA ALA A 8 2.96 -3.12 14.50
C ALA A 8 2.63 -4.39 13.72
N SER A 9 3.63 -5.23 13.47
CA SER A 9 3.45 -6.57 12.93
C SER A 9 2.38 -7.27 13.78
N VAL A 10 1.28 -7.67 13.14
CA VAL A 10 0.19 -8.33 13.84
C VAL A 10 0.67 -9.75 14.14
N PRO A 11 0.88 -10.14 15.42
CA PRO A 11 1.41 -11.47 15.69
C PRO A 11 0.42 -12.54 15.20
N MET A 12 0.92 -13.51 14.44
CA MET A 12 0.15 -14.62 13.89
C MET A 12 -0.75 -15.27 14.95
N GLY A 13 -2.03 -15.46 14.63
CA GLY A 13 -3.07 -15.89 15.57
C GLY A 13 -3.80 -14.73 16.29
N SER A 14 -3.55 -13.47 15.92
CA SER A 14 -4.22 -12.32 16.55
C SER A 14 -5.73 -12.33 16.28
N LYS A 15 -6.14 -12.68 15.06
CA LYS A 15 -7.54 -12.68 14.62
C LYS A 15 -8.31 -13.80 15.29
N GLN A 16 -7.70 -14.98 15.40
CA GLN A 16 -8.31 -16.12 16.11
C GLN A 16 -8.53 -15.78 17.59
N SER A 17 -7.53 -15.24 18.26
CA SER A 17 -7.65 -14.85 19.67
C SER A 17 -8.67 -13.72 19.91
N LYS A 18 -8.76 -12.76 18.97
CA LYS A 18 -9.81 -11.72 18.97
C LYS A 18 -11.21 -12.32 18.79
N LEU A 19 -11.39 -13.28 17.88
CA LEU A 19 -12.67 -13.97 17.67
C LEU A 19 -13.13 -14.66 18.95
N LYS A 20 -12.28 -15.51 19.55
CA LYS A 20 -12.59 -16.23 20.80
C LYS A 20 -12.92 -15.26 21.94
N ARG A 21 -12.16 -14.18 22.07
CA ARG A 21 -12.40 -13.15 23.10
C ARG A 21 -13.74 -12.45 22.89
N SER A 22 -14.06 -12.07 21.65
CA SER A 22 -15.32 -11.41 21.32
C SER A 22 -16.52 -12.30 21.57
N PHE A 23 -16.42 -13.59 21.21
CA PHE A 23 -17.45 -14.59 21.51
C PHE A 23 -17.73 -14.71 23.01
N ARG A 24 -16.70 -14.91 23.84
CA ARG A 24 -16.85 -14.99 25.30
C ARG A 24 -17.48 -13.73 25.90
N ARG A 25 -17.10 -12.56 25.39
CA ARG A 25 -17.70 -11.28 25.80
C ARG A 25 -19.17 -11.16 25.41
N ALA A 26 -19.57 -11.67 24.25
CA ALA A 26 -20.97 -11.68 23.83
C ALA A 26 -21.81 -12.70 24.60
N LEU A 27 -21.21 -13.83 24.97
CA LEU A 27 -21.85 -14.89 25.73
C LEU A 27 -22.12 -14.51 27.19
N HIS A 28 -21.19 -13.78 27.81
CA HIS A 28 -21.24 -13.48 29.24
C HIS A 28 -22.56 -12.80 29.70
N PRO A 29 -23.05 -11.72 29.05
CA PRO A 29 -24.31 -11.07 29.44
C PRO A 29 -25.54 -11.95 29.22
N LEU A 30 -25.52 -12.89 28.27
CA LEU A 30 -26.67 -13.77 28.01
C LEU A 30 -26.87 -14.77 29.15
N LEU A 31 -25.79 -15.11 29.85
CA LEU A 31 -25.76 -16.17 30.84
C LEU A 31 -25.42 -15.67 32.26
N SER A 32 -25.41 -14.36 32.53
CA SER A 32 -25.07 -13.83 33.86
C SER A 32 -26.20 -13.09 34.58
N THR A 33 -27.43 -13.13 34.06
CA THR A 33 -28.44 -12.09 34.35
C THR A 33 -29.45 -12.40 35.45
N CYS A 34 -29.46 -13.59 36.05
CA CYS A 34 -30.47 -13.89 37.06
C CYS A 34 -30.02 -13.54 38.46
N SER A 35 -30.59 -12.46 39.00
CA SER A 35 -30.47 -12.11 40.41
C SER A 35 -31.50 -12.88 41.25
N MET A 36 -31.22 -13.00 42.55
CA MET A 36 -32.17 -13.55 43.52
C MET A 36 -33.51 -12.78 43.50
N GLU A 37 -33.47 -11.45 43.33
CA GLU A 37 -34.67 -10.61 43.24
C GLU A 37 -35.54 -10.94 42.02
N ALA A 38 -34.91 -11.26 40.88
CA ALA A 38 -35.62 -11.69 39.68
C ALA A 38 -36.39 -12.99 39.92
N ILE A 39 -35.84 -13.93 40.69
CA ILE A 39 -36.51 -15.18 41.08
C ILE A 39 -37.65 -14.92 42.06
N CYS A 40 -37.45 -14.09 43.07
CA CYS A 40 -38.52 -13.72 44.01
C CYS A 40 -39.71 -13.07 43.27
N LYS A 41 -39.44 -12.23 42.28
CA LYS A 41 -40.46 -11.56 41.46
C LYS A 41 -41.16 -12.52 40.51
N ALA A 42 -40.42 -13.47 39.91
CA ALA A 42 -40.98 -14.44 38.97
C ALA A 42 -41.78 -15.55 39.68
N PHE A 43 -41.42 -15.90 40.92
CA PHE A 43 -42.04 -16.98 41.69
C PHE A 43 -42.51 -16.51 43.07
N PRO A 44 -43.48 -15.57 43.15
CA PRO A 44 -43.93 -15.00 44.42
C PRO A 44 -44.68 -15.99 45.31
N GLY A 45 -45.26 -17.06 44.73
CA GLY A 45 -45.99 -18.10 45.47
C GLY A 45 -45.09 -19.14 46.14
N PHE A 46 -43.78 -19.11 45.89
CA PHE A 46 -42.82 -20.04 46.47
C PHE A 46 -42.36 -19.51 47.82
N SER A 47 -42.09 -20.41 48.77
CA SER A 47 -41.45 -20.06 50.02
C SER A 47 -40.02 -19.54 49.77
N LYS A 48 -39.47 -18.82 50.76
CA LYS A 48 -38.11 -18.28 50.66
C LYS A 48 -37.04 -19.37 50.44
N ASP A 49 -37.26 -20.57 50.97
CA ASP A 49 -36.32 -21.68 50.83
C ASP A 49 -36.42 -22.34 49.46
N GLU A 50 -37.63 -22.48 48.90
CA GLU A 50 -37.83 -22.93 47.52
C GLU A 50 -37.25 -21.93 46.52
N GLN A 51 -37.42 -20.62 46.74
CA GLN A 51 -36.82 -19.57 45.91
C GLN A 51 -35.28 -19.64 45.93
N LYS A 52 -34.67 -19.85 47.11
CA LYS A 52 -33.20 -20.03 47.22
C LYS A 52 -32.72 -21.30 46.53
N TYR A 53 -33.46 -22.39 46.67
CA TYR A 53 -33.16 -23.64 45.98
C TYR A 53 -33.21 -23.46 44.46
N LEU A 54 -34.26 -22.80 43.95
CA LEU A 54 -34.43 -22.50 42.54
C LEU A 54 -33.31 -21.60 42.00
N HIS A 55 -32.89 -20.59 42.76
CA HIS A 55 -31.75 -19.74 42.40
C HIS A 55 -30.44 -20.53 42.29
N ARG A 56 -30.17 -21.44 43.23
CA ARG A 56 -29.01 -22.33 43.16
C ARG A 56 -29.08 -23.26 41.95
N LEU A 57 -30.26 -23.82 41.66
CA LEU A 57 -30.46 -24.67 40.50
C LEU A 57 -30.24 -23.89 39.20
N PHE A 58 -30.78 -22.68 39.12
CA PHE A 58 -30.61 -21.79 37.98
C PHE A 58 -29.14 -21.49 37.71
N ILE A 59 -28.37 -21.11 38.74
CA ILE A 59 -26.92 -20.89 38.61
C ILE A 59 -26.23 -22.13 38.06
N LYS A 60 -26.54 -23.32 38.60
CA LYS A 60 -25.94 -24.58 38.10
C LYS A 60 -26.24 -24.83 36.62
N VAL A 61 -27.51 -24.67 36.21
CA VAL A 61 -27.93 -24.86 34.82
C VAL A 61 -27.20 -23.89 33.90
N ILE A 62 -27.16 -22.62 34.30
CA ILE A 62 -26.52 -21.56 33.51
C ILE A 62 -25.00 -21.74 33.40
N THR A 63 -24.32 -22.10 34.48
CA THR A 63 -22.88 -22.42 34.43
C THR A 63 -22.61 -23.62 33.53
N SER A 64 -23.43 -24.67 33.62
CA SER A 64 -23.31 -25.85 32.74
C SER A 64 -23.56 -25.49 31.28
N LEU A 65 -24.58 -24.67 31.00
CA LEU A 65 -24.90 -24.21 29.66
C LEU A 65 -23.79 -23.32 29.09
N HIS A 66 -23.19 -22.46 29.91
CA HIS A 66 -22.06 -21.62 29.51
C HIS A 66 -20.88 -22.46 29.05
N GLY A 67 -20.48 -23.48 29.83
CA GLY A 67 -19.40 -24.38 29.46
C GLY A 67 -19.72 -25.17 28.20
N HIS A 68 -20.93 -25.68 28.07
CA HIS A 68 -21.35 -26.45 26.89
C HIS A 68 -21.34 -25.61 25.60
N ILE A 69 -21.82 -24.37 25.66
CA ILE A 69 -21.80 -23.46 24.50
C ILE A 69 -20.35 -23.14 24.10
N GLU A 70 -19.45 -22.91 25.06
CA GLU A 70 -18.03 -22.69 24.76
C GLU A 70 -17.39 -23.92 24.10
N GLU A 71 -17.68 -25.12 24.60
CA GLU A 71 -17.19 -26.38 24.03
C GLU A 71 -17.68 -26.59 22.59
N VAL A 72 -18.98 -26.39 22.33
CA VAL A 72 -19.56 -26.50 20.98
C VAL A 72 -18.97 -25.45 20.05
N PHE A 73 -18.77 -24.23 20.52
CA PHE A 73 -18.14 -23.17 19.73
C PHE A 73 -16.70 -23.54 19.32
N GLU A 74 -15.88 -24.00 20.27
CA GLU A 74 -14.51 -24.43 19.98
C GLU A 74 -14.49 -25.62 19.02
N SER A 75 -15.36 -26.61 19.23
CA SER A 75 -15.51 -27.76 18.32
C SER A 75 -15.88 -27.34 16.89
N LEU A 76 -16.80 -26.39 16.74
CA LEU A 76 -17.19 -25.86 15.43
C LEU A 76 -16.05 -25.07 14.78
N CYS A 77 -15.28 -24.30 15.56
CA CYS A 77 -14.11 -23.59 15.06
C CYS A 77 -13.04 -24.56 14.54
N ASP A 78 -12.82 -25.68 15.23
CA ASP A 78 -11.88 -26.71 14.82
C ASP A 78 -12.38 -27.48 13.58
N GLU A 79 -13.65 -27.90 13.57
CA GLU A 79 -14.29 -28.59 12.45
C GLU A 79 -14.24 -27.75 11.16
N MET A 80 -14.54 -26.47 11.28
CA MET A 80 -14.56 -25.53 10.15
C MET A 80 -13.18 -24.92 9.84
N GLN A 81 -12.13 -25.33 10.56
CA GLN A 81 -10.76 -24.82 10.39
C GLN A 81 -10.70 -23.28 10.43
N VAL A 82 -11.51 -22.66 11.28
CA VAL A 82 -11.61 -21.19 11.38
C VAL A 82 -10.27 -20.57 11.77
N GLY A 83 -9.50 -21.24 12.64
CA GLY A 83 -8.14 -20.83 12.99
C GLY A 83 -7.25 -20.74 11.76
N THR A 84 -7.12 -21.85 11.03
CA THR A 84 -6.31 -21.93 9.81
C THR A 84 -6.73 -20.90 8.76
N CYS A 85 -8.03 -20.70 8.55
CA CYS A 85 -8.53 -19.70 7.61
C CYS A 85 -8.13 -18.27 8.04
N LEU A 86 -8.25 -17.95 9.33
CA LEU A 86 -7.84 -16.64 9.85
C LEU A 86 -6.33 -16.43 9.80
N ASP A 87 -5.54 -17.48 10.01
CA ASP A 87 -4.08 -17.44 9.90
C ASP A 87 -3.66 -17.17 8.44
N ILE A 88 -4.25 -17.87 7.47
CA ILE A 88 -4.02 -17.62 6.03
C ILE A 88 -4.40 -16.18 5.67
N VAL A 89 -5.51 -15.66 6.19
CA VAL A 89 -5.90 -14.26 5.94
C VAL A 89 -4.92 -13.27 6.59
N GLU A 90 -4.33 -13.58 7.75
CA GLU A 90 -3.26 -12.76 8.32
C GLU A 90 -2.02 -12.79 7.43
N GLU A 91 -1.59 -13.97 6.99
CA GLU A 91 -0.44 -14.16 6.11
C GLU A 91 -0.59 -13.41 4.78
N LEU A 92 -1.75 -13.53 4.12
CA LEU A 92 -2.02 -12.83 2.85
C LEU A 92 -2.02 -11.30 3.01
N ILE A 93 -2.45 -10.78 4.15
CA ILE A 93 -2.41 -9.33 4.43
C ILE A 93 -0.96 -8.87 4.63
N GLU A 94 -0.16 -9.67 5.33
CA GLU A 94 1.27 -9.40 5.50
C GLU A 94 2.01 -9.46 4.15
N GLU A 95 1.79 -10.50 3.34
CA GLU A 95 2.37 -10.65 2.01
C GLU A 95 2.00 -9.48 1.09
N GLN A 96 0.71 -9.13 1.02
CA GLN A 96 0.25 -7.99 0.21
C GLN A 96 0.91 -6.68 0.64
N SER A 97 1.13 -6.48 1.94
CA SER A 97 1.79 -5.27 2.43
C SER A 97 3.24 -5.17 1.96
N LEU A 98 3.94 -6.30 1.84
CA LEU A 98 5.32 -6.37 1.35
C LEU A 98 5.39 -6.22 -0.17
N ASP A 99 4.46 -6.82 -0.92
CA ASP A 99 4.42 -6.76 -2.38
C ASP A 99 4.19 -5.34 -2.89
N ILE A 100 3.26 -4.59 -2.27
CA ILE A 100 3.03 -3.17 -2.57
C ILE A 100 4.28 -2.31 -2.31
N LEU A 101 5.08 -2.66 -1.30
CA LEU A 101 6.34 -1.96 -1.02
C LEU A 101 7.41 -2.27 -2.07
N SER A 102 7.48 -3.51 -2.54
CA SER A 102 8.38 -3.95 -3.60
C SER A 102 8.08 -3.25 -4.93
N ASP A 103 6.81 -3.24 -5.36
CA ASP A 103 6.41 -2.61 -6.61
C ASP A 103 6.64 -1.08 -6.60
N LYS A 104 6.36 -0.42 -5.47
CA LYS A 104 6.64 1.01 -5.33
C LYS A 104 8.13 1.33 -5.42
N SER A 105 9.00 0.49 -4.85
CA SER A 105 10.45 0.68 -4.93
C SER A 105 10.94 0.52 -6.38
N ASN A 106 10.55 -0.58 -7.05
CA ASN A 106 10.97 -0.86 -8.41
C ASN A 106 10.52 0.21 -9.42
N VAL A 107 9.29 0.71 -9.29
CA VAL A 107 8.78 1.77 -10.18
C VAL A 107 9.52 3.09 -9.98
N LEU A 108 9.91 3.42 -8.74
CA LEU A 108 10.66 4.64 -8.47
C LEU A 108 12.08 4.55 -9.05
N ASP A 109 12.78 3.45 -8.81
CA ASP A 109 14.15 3.23 -9.29
C ASP A 109 14.20 3.23 -10.83
N THR A 110 13.26 2.54 -11.49
CA THR A 110 13.17 2.55 -12.96
C THR A 110 12.81 3.92 -13.53
N ALA A 111 12.03 4.74 -12.82
CA ALA A 111 11.73 6.10 -13.24
C ALA A 111 12.96 7.01 -13.12
N GLU A 112 13.76 6.87 -12.07
CA GLU A 112 15.01 7.61 -11.89
C GLU A 112 16.06 7.24 -12.95
N ASP A 113 16.24 5.95 -13.23
CA ASP A 113 17.13 5.46 -14.29
C ASP A 113 16.71 5.99 -15.68
N LEU A 114 15.41 5.98 -15.98
CA LEU A 114 14.87 6.52 -17.23
C LEU A 114 15.10 8.02 -17.35
N LEU A 115 14.91 8.77 -16.25
CA LEU A 115 15.17 10.21 -16.19
C LEU A 115 16.65 10.52 -16.44
N ALA A 116 17.55 9.78 -15.79
CA ALA A 116 18.98 9.92 -15.99
C ALA A 116 19.39 9.63 -17.44
N ALA A 117 18.89 8.53 -18.01
CA ALA A 117 19.14 8.16 -19.40
C ALA A 117 18.65 9.24 -20.38
N LYS A 118 17.43 9.78 -20.17
CA LYS A 118 16.88 10.83 -21.03
C LYS A 118 17.63 12.15 -20.91
N ASN A 119 18.09 12.52 -19.72
CA ASN A 119 18.90 13.72 -19.55
C ASN A 119 20.26 13.58 -20.27
N ASN A 120 20.90 12.41 -20.19
CA ASN A 120 22.15 12.13 -20.91
C ASN A 120 21.95 12.19 -22.44
N GLU A 121 20.84 11.65 -22.94
CA GLU A 121 20.47 11.72 -24.36
C GLU A 121 20.30 13.18 -24.83
N ILE A 122 19.60 14.01 -24.04
CA ILE A 122 19.43 15.45 -24.33
C ILE A 122 20.78 16.16 -24.38
N GLN A 123 21.68 15.90 -23.43
CA GLN A 123 23.00 16.53 -23.40
C GLN A 123 23.85 16.11 -24.61
N SER A 124 23.79 14.84 -25.02
CA SER A 124 24.48 14.35 -26.21
C SER A 124 23.97 15.04 -27.48
N LEU A 125 22.65 15.13 -27.64
CA LEU A 125 22.04 15.78 -28.80
C LEU A 125 22.34 17.28 -28.86
N LEU A 126 22.37 17.96 -27.71
CA LEU A 126 22.77 19.37 -27.63
C LEU A 126 24.23 19.56 -28.05
N ALA A 127 25.13 18.67 -27.63
CA ALA A 127 26.53 18.72 -28.03
C ALA A 127 26.71 18.54 -29.54
N GLU A 128 26.00 17.57 -30.13
CA GLU A 128 26.02 17.32 -31.56
C GLU A 128 25.45 18.50 -32.36
N LEU A 129 24.32 19.07 -31.91
CA LEU A 129 23.70 20.24 -32.53
C LEU A 129 24.65 21.43 -32.55
N ASN A 130 25.32 21.72 -31.42
CA ASN A 130 26.29 22.81 -31.34
C ASN A 130 27.46 22.59 -32.31
N ALA A 131 27.99 21.38 -32.41
CA ALA A 131 29.07 21.06 -33.34
C ALA A 131 28.66 21.22 -34.82
N VAL A 132 27.41 20.90 -35.16
CA VAL A 132 26.86 21.11 -36.51
C VAL A 132 26.65 22.61 -36.78
N GLU A 133 26.15 23.37 -35.81
CA GLU A 133 25.99 24.82 -35.94
C GLU A 133 27.34 25.53 -36.18
N GLU A 134 28.38 25.16 -35.45
CA GLU A 134 29.72 25.73 -35.64
C GLU A 134 30.26 25.43 -37.04
N ARG A 135 30.13 24.18 -37.51
CA ARG A 135 30.50 23.81 -38.89
C ARG A 135 29.73 24.60 -39.93
N ASN A 136 28.43 24.80 -39.71
CA ASN A 136 27.59 25.60 -40.60
C ASN A 136 28.03 27.07 -40.63
N ARG A 137 28.34 27.68 -39.47
CA ARG A 137 28.87 29.05 -39.41
C ARG A 137 30.19 29.18 -40.16
N ALA A 138 31.13 28.25 -39.96
CA ALA A 138 32.40 28.23 -40.66
C ALA A 138 32.23 28.08 -42.18
N THR A 139 31.31 27.21 -42.61
CA THR A 139 31.00 27.00 -44.03
C THR A 139 30.40 28.25 -44.67
N ARG A 140 29.44 28.91 -44.01
CA ARG A 140 28.87 30.18 -44.49
C ARG A 140 29.93 31.27 -44.61
N ALA A 141 30.80 31.43 -43.61
CA ALA A 141 31.88 32.40 -43.66
C ALA A 141 32.82 32.16 -44.86
N ARG A 142 33.12 30.89 -45.16
CA ARG A 142 33.92 30.53 -46.34
C ARG A 142 33.22 30.81 -47.66
N ILE A 143 31.91 30.60 -47.74
CA ILE A 143 31.12 30.93 -48.93
C ILE A 143 31.15 32.44 -49.20
N GLU A 144 30.98 33.27 -48.18
CA GLU A 144 31.02 34.74 -48.34
C GLU A 144 32.39 35.23 -48.83
N LEU A 145 33.50 34.74 -48.26
CA LEU A 145 34.86 35.07 -48.75
C LEU A 145 35.09 34.69 -50.22
N LEU A 146 34.50 33.58 -50.68
CA LEU A 146 34.60 33.15 -52.07
C LEU A 146 33.77 34.05 -53.00
N LYS A 147 32.60 34.51 -52.56
CA LYS A 147 31.79 35.47 -53.31
C LYS A 147 32.50 36.81 -53.48
N GLU A 148 33.04 37.37 -52.39
CA GLU A 148 33.82 38.63 -52.44
C GLU A 148 34.98 38.54 -53.44
N ARG A 149 35.75 37.45 -53.39
CA ARG A 149 36.86 37.22 -54.33
C ARG A 149 36.37 37.10 -55.79
N GLN A 150 35.20 36.52 -56.02
CA GLN A 150 34.61 36.39 -57.35
C GLN A 150 34.15 37.75 -57.89
N GLU A 151 33.58 38.61 -57.05
CA GLU A 151 33.20 39.98 -57.39
C GLU A 151 34.44 40.84 -57.72
N ASP A 152 35.50 40.74 -56.92
CA ASP A 152 36.78 41.40 -57.18
C ASP A 152 37.38 40.98 -58.53
N PHE A 153 37.35 39.67 -58.84
CA PHE A 153 37.86 39.14 -60.10
C PHE A 153 37.03 39.64 -61.30
N ALA A 154 35.70 39.68 -61.17
CA ALA A 154 34.83 40.22 -62.20
C ALA A 154 35.08 41.73 -62.44
N ALA A 155 35.33 42.50 -61.38
CA ALA A 155 35.68 43.91 -61.48
C ALA A 155 37.01 44.13 -62.21
N VAL A 156 38.03 43.31 -61.93
CA VAL A 156 39.33 43.36 -62.62
C VAL A 156 39.20 43.02 -64.10
N VAL A 157 38.44 41.97 -64.44
CA VAL A 157 38.20 41.58 -65.85
C VAL A 157 37.51 42.72 -66.60
N THR A 158 36.48 43.32 -66.01
CA THR A 158 35.76 44.46 -66.61
C THR A 158 36.67 45.67 -66.82
N ALA A 159 37.57 45.96 -65.87
CA ALA A 159 38.55 47.05 -65.99
C ALA A 159 39.59 46.77 -67.10
N MET A 160 40.04 45.53 -67.24
CA MET A 160 40.95 45.12 -68.32
C MET A 160 40.32 45.22 -69.70
N GLU A 161 39.04 44.84 -69.84
CA GLU A 161 38.29 45.00 -71.09
C GLU A 161 38.16 46.48 -71.48
N LYS A 162 37.94 47.36 -70.49
CA LYS A 162 37.84 48.81 -70.71
C LYS A 162 39.16 49.49 -71.09
N ALA A 163 40.30 48.93 -70.69
CA ALA A 163 41.64 49.45 -71.02
C ALA A 163 42.16 49.01 -72.40
N ARG A 164 41.41 48.13 -73.09
CA ARG A 164 41.76 47.58 -74.41
C ARG A 164 41.03 48.29 -75.56
N HIS A 165 40.28 49.34 -75.25
CA HIS A 165 39.63 50.29 -76.17
C HIS A 165 40.14 51.69 -75.89
#